data_AF-A0A8H4P070-F1
#
_entry.id   AF-A0A8H4P070-F1
#
_cell.length_a   1.000
_cell.length_b   1.000
_cell.length_c   1.000
_cell.angle_alpha   90.00
_cell.angle_beta   90.00
_cell.angle_gamma   90.00
#
_symmetry.space_group_name_H-M   'P 1'
#
loop_
_entity.id
_entity.type
_entity.pdbx_description
1 polymer ?
#
loop_
_entity_poly.entity_id
_entity_poly.type
_entity_poly.pdbx_seq_one_letter_code
_entity_poly.pdbx_strand_id
1 'polypeptide(L)'
;MYSSTYSNHATSGIIAKHLAVNIRVNGCRFTIPISSNSFSNSPIALSLFRNILAKIIAGEDDDAEVWDYSEQVADVFLPEFQRLAPPVVHTGKLTLADLAPRGTFDCEYRVVNEEPLAVGITEQVPEMESCDEWNICKIQSATGVAFMTSFRRELA
;
A
#
# COMPACT_ATOMS: atom_id res chain seq x y z
N MET A 1 -10.41 10.89 -14.07
CA MET A 1 -10.19 11.26 -12.65
C MET A 1 -9.69 10.01 -11.95
N TYR A 2 -8.41 9.96 -11.60
CA TYR A 2 -7.87 8.90 -10.76
C TYR A 2 -8.17 9.24 -9.29
N SER A 3 -8.45 8.24 -8.47
CA SER A 3 -8.64 8.41 -7.03
C SER A 3 -7.41 7.87 -6.34
N SER A 4 -6.47 8.77 -6.02
CA SER A 4 -5.33 8.44 -5.18
C SER A 4 -5.84 8.26 -3.76
N THR A 5 -5.67 7.06 -3.20
CA THR A 5 -5.97 6.77 -1.80
C THR A 5 -4.69 6.31 -1.14
N TYR A 6 -4.26 7.10 -0.15
CA TYR A 6 -3.03 6.89 0.59
C TYR A 6 -3.33 5.95 1.75
N SER A 7 -2.48 4.94 1.94
CA SER A 7 -2.50 4.11 3.13
C SER A 7 -1.14 4.26 3.78
N ASN A 8 -1.08 5.13 4.78
CA ASN A 8 0.08 5.33 5.62
C ASN A 8 0.14 4.17 6.63
N HIS A 9 0.87 3.10 6.32
CA HIS A 9 1.46 2.29 7.40
C HIS A 9 2.74 3.01 7.88
N ALA A 10 2.55 4.15 8.54
CA ALA A 10 3.59 4.76 9.34
C ALA A 10 3.69 3.94 10.63
N THR A 11 4.54 2.90 10.62
CA THR A 11 4.95 2.26 11.86
C THR A 11 5.77 3.29 12.64
N SER A 12 5.11 3.95 13.59
CA SER A 12 5.72 4.86 14.54
C SER A 12 6.86 4.12 15.26
N GLY A 13 8.10 4.49 14.93
CA GLY A 13 9.29 3.89 15.53
C GLY A 13 10.48 3.79 14.58
N ILE A 14 11.29 4.87 14.54
CA ILE A 14 12.72 4.87 14.18
C ILE A 14 13.02 4.77 12.66
N ILE A 15 13.13 5.96 12.04
CA ILE A 15 13.75 6.27 10.74
C ILE A 15 13.12 5.55 9.53
N ALA A 16 11.99 6.06 9.05
CA ALA A 16 11.53 5.76 7.70
C ALA A 16 12.58 6.29 6.68
N LYS A 17 13.41 5.41 6.12
CA LYS A 17 14.38 5.73 5.05
C LYS A 17 13.78 5.62 3.65
N HIS A 18 12.49 5.32 3.58
CA HIS A 18 11.78 5.02 2.36
C HIS A 18 10.39 5.65 2.42
N LEU A 19 9.93 6.11 1.26
CA LEU A 19 8.59 6.62 1.01
C LEU A 19 7.90 5.63 0.09
N ALA A 20 6.62 5.35 0.29
CA ALA A 20 5.84 4.50 -0.60
C ALA A 20 4.61 5.25 -1.11
N VAL A 21 4.60 5.58 -2.40
CA VAL A 21 3.46 6.23 -3.04
C VAL A 21 2.48 5.14 -3.47
N ASN A 22 1.24 5.22 -2.99
CA ASN A 22 0.17 4.26 -3.27
C ASN A 22 -0.87 4.92 -4.18
N ILE A 23 -1.12 4.33 -5.34
CA ILE A 23 -2.04 4.87 -6.34
C ILE A 23 -3.09 3.82 -6.66
N ARG A 24 -4.35 4.23 -6.78
CA ARG A 24 -5.42 3.37 -7.27
C ARG A 24 -5.95 3.89 -8.60
N VAL A 25 -5.95 3.02 -9.61
CA VAL A 25 -6.45 3.32 -10.95
C VAL A 25 -7.37 2.20 -11.40
N ASN A 26 -8.63 2.51 -11.71
CA ASN A 26 -9.61 1.57 -12.28
C ASN A 26 -9.70 0.21 -11.55
N GLY A 27 -9.60 0.24 -10.22
CA GLY A 27 -9.65 -0.95 -9.38
C GLY A 27 -8.34 -1.72 -9.29
N CYS A 28 -7.23 -1.24 -9.85
CA CYS A 28 -5.88 -1.77 -9.63
C CYS A 28 -5.13 -0.89 -8.62
N ARG A 29 -4.28 -1.49 -7.80
CA ARG A 29 -3.40 -0.79 -6.86
C ARG A 29 -1.96 -0.84 -7.36
N PHE A 30 -1.29 0.30 -7.35
CA PHE A 30 0.12 0.45 -7.69
C PHE A 30 0.88 0.99 -6.47
N THR A 31 1.97 0.34 -6.11
CA THR A 31 2.84 0.73 -5.01
C THR A 31 4.20 1.12 -5.57
N ILE A 32 4.62 2.35 -5.33
CA ILE A 32 5.91 2.89 -5.80
C ILE A 32 6.80 3.14 -4.58
N PRO A 33 7.68 2.20 -4.21
CA PRO A 33 8.71 2.44 -3.21
C PRO A 33 9.81 3.37 -3.74
N ILE A 34 10.09 4.42 -2.98
CA ILE A 34 11.13 5.41 -3.26
C ILE A 34 12.11 5.43 -2.08
N SER A 35 13.38 5.27 -2.38
CA SER A 35 14.45 5.35 -1.39
C SER A 35 15.63 6.16 -1.95
N SER A 36 16.59 6.51 -1.10
CA SER A 36 17.81 7.19 -1.58
C SER A 36 18.58 6.38 -2.64
N ASN A 37 18.39 5.06 -2.71
CA ASN A 37 19.02 4.20 -3.70
C ASN A 37 18.36 4.29 -5.10
N SER A 38 17.18 4.90 -5.19
CA SER A 38 16.49 5.14 -6.46
C SER A 38 17.17 6.25 -7.28
N PHE A 39 18.08 7.03 -6.69
CA PHE A 39 18.72 8.18 -7.33
C PHE A 39 20.17 7.86 -7.71
N SER A 40 20.49 7.92 -9.00
CA SER A 40 21.83 7.67 -9.54
C SER A 40 22.33 8.90 -10.29
N ASN A 41 23.41 9.51 -9.82
CA ASN A 41 23.94 10.76 -10.36
C ASN A 41 22.89 11.88 -10.43
N SER A 42 22.10 12.05 -9.36
CA SER A 42 20.99 13.01 -9.30
C SER A 42 20.93 13.76 -7.96
N PRO A 43 21.91 14.64 -7.67
CA PRO A 43 21.96 15.37 -6.40
C PRO A 43 20.75 16.30 -6.16
N ILE A 44 20.15 16.87 -7.21
CA ILE A 44 19.02 17.81 -7.08
C ILE A 44 17.76 17.04 -6.70
N ALA A 45 17.39 16.02 -7.47
CA ALA A 45 16.24 15.17 -7.17
C ALA A 45 16.38 14.45 -5.82
N LEU A 46 17.59 14.01 -5.46
CA LEU A 46 17.86 13.42 -4.14
C LEU A 46 17.67 14.43 -3.00
N SER A 47 18.09 15.69 -3.19
CA SER A 47 17.87 16.75 -2.21
C SER A 47 16.39 17.04 -2.02
N LEU A 48 15.63 17.10 -3.11
CA LEU A 48 14.18 17.30 -3.06
C LEU A 48 13.48 16.15 -2.34
N PHE A 49 13.81 14.90 -2.68
CA PHE A 49 13.30 13.72 -1.97
C PHE A 49 13.57 13.77 -0.47
N ARG A 50 14.77 14.18 -0.05
CA ARG A 50 15.12 14.30 1.38
C ARG A 50 14.30 15.37 2.09
N ASN A 51 14.03 16.50 1.43
CA ASN A 51 13.18 17.55 1.98
C ASN A 51 11.75 17.04 2.17
N ILE A 52 11.19 16.38 1.16
CA ILE A 52 9.85 15.77 1.24
C ILE A 52 9.80 14.70 2.34
N LEU A 53 10.81 13.83 2.42
CA LEU A 53 10.89 12.81 3.47
C LEU A 53 10.95 13.45 4.87
N ALA A 54 11.68 14.56 5.03
CA ALA A 54 11.76 15.29 6.30
C ALA A 54 10.39 15.89 6.70
N LYS A 55 9.63 16.46 5.75
CA LYS A 55 8.27 16.95 5.98
C LYS A 55 7.34 15.83 6.46
N ILE A 56 7.38 14.68 5.78
CA ILE A 56 6.55 13.52 6.15
C ILE A 56 6.93 13.02 7.55
N ILE A 57 8.23 12.94 7.87
CA ILE A 57 8.69 12.54 9.21
C ILE A 57 8.25 13.57 10.28
N ALA A 58 8.18 14.85 9.93
CA ALA A 58 7.67 15.91 10.79
C ALA A 58 6.14 15.87 10.98
N GLY A 59 5.42 15.00 10.25
CA GLY A 59 3.96 14.92 10.27
C GLY A 59 3.27 15.98 9.41
N GLU A 60 3.98 16.56 8.44
CA GLU A 60 3.47 17.50 7.45
C GLU A 60 3.15 16.78 6.13
N ASP A 61 2.48 15.62 6.19
CA ASP A 61 2.15 14.82 5.01
C ASP A 61 1.00 15.41 4.18
N ASP A 62 0.21 16.32 4.75
CA ASP A 62 -0.84 17.10 4.06
C ASP A 62 -0.30 18.34 3.31
N ASP A 63 1.01 18.59 3.33
CA ASP A 63 1.62 19.73 2.65
C ASP A 63 1.52 19.61 1.12
N ALA A 64 1.23 20.72 0.45
CA ALA A 64 1.04 20.76 -1.01
C ALA A 64 2.29 20.30 -1.78
N GLU A 65 3.50 20.54 -1.27
CA GLU A 65 4.72 20.09 -1.94
C GLU A 65 4.89 18.56 -1.87
N VAL A 66 4.41 17.92 -0.79
CA VAL A 66 4.38 16.45 -0.67
C VAL A 66 3.41 15.86 -1.67
N TRP A 67 2.27 16.53 -1.86
CA TRP A 67 1.28 16.17 -2.87
C TRP A 67 1.83 16.30 -4.29
N ASP A 68 2.37 17.46 -4.65
CA ASP A 68 2.92 17.76 -5.97
C ASP A 68 4.07 16.81 -6.32
N TYR A 69 4.91 16.45 -5.35
CA TYR A 69 5.98 15.47 -5.55
C TYR A 69 5.41 14.07 -5.87
N SER A 70 4.37 13.66 -5.14
CA SER A 70 3.73 12.37 -5.35
C SER A 70 3.04 12.28 -6.72
N GLU A 71 2.39 13.37 -7.16
CA GLU A 71 1.81 13.46 -8.51
C GLU A 71 2.89 13.38 -9.60
N GLN A 72 4.00 14.10 -9.44
CA GLN A 72 5.12 14.03 -10.39
C GLN A 72 5.69 12.61 -10.52
N VAL A 73 5.80 11.87 -9.42
CA VAL A 73 6.23 10.47 -9.47
C VAL A 73 5.17 9.59 -10.14
N ALA A 74 3.89 9.82 -9.86
CA ALA A 74 2.79 9.09 -10.47
C ALA A 74 2.73 9.27 -11.99
N ASP A 75 2.95 10.49 -12.48
CA ASP A 75 2.86 10.85 -13.89
C ASP A 75 3.87 10.09 -14.76
N VAL A 76 5.01 9.71 -14.20
CA VAL A 76 6.04 8.91 -14.88
C VAL A 76 5.51 7.53 -15.27
N PHE A 77 4.54 6.99 -14.53
CA PHE A 77 3.92 5.68 -14.78
C PHE A 77 2.53 5.78 -15.41
N LEU A 78 2.07 6.99 -15.77
CA LEU A 78 0.74 7.21 -16.31
C LEU A 78 0.45 6.36 -17.58
N PRO A 79 1.38 6.22 -18.55
CA PRO A 79 1.16 5.36 -19.71
C PRO A 79 0.92 3.89 -19.33
N GLU A 80 1.70 3.39 -18.37
CA GLU A 80 1.61 2.01 -17.90
C GLU A 80 0.35 1.76 -17.09
N PHE A 81 -0.07 2.72 -16.26
CA PHE A 81 -1.32 2.64 -15.53
C PHE A 81 -2.52 2.55 -16.48
N GLN A 82 -2.53 3.36 -17.54
CA GLN A 82 -3.58 3.30 -18.57
C GLN A 82 -3.59 1.96 -19.32
N ARG A 83 -2.41 1.39 -19.58
CA ARG A 83 -2.26 0.09 -20.24
C ARG A 83 -2.71 -1.08 -19.36
N LEU A 84 -2.34 -1.07 -18.07
CA LEU A 84 -2.59 -2.17 -17.14
C LEU A 84 -3.99 -2.11 -16.51
N ALA A 85 -4.52 -0.91 -16.32
CA ALA A 85 -5.82 -0.69 -15.71
C ALA A 85 -6.69 0.17 -16.63
N PRO A 86 -7.16 -0.38 -17.77
CA PRO A 86 -7.99 0.37 -18.70
C PRO A 86 -9.34 0.77 -18.07
N PRO A 87 -9.97 1.87 -18.51
CA PRO A 87 -11.27 2.30 -18.00
C PRO A 87 -12.33 1.22 -18.21
N VAL A 88 -12.99 0.81 -17.14
CA VAL A 88 -14.08 -0.17 -17.24
C VAL A 88 -15.41 0.57 -17.29
N VAL A 89 -16.17 0.33 -18.34
CA VAL A 89 -17.58 0.77 -18.46
C VAL A 89 -18.39 -0.06 -17.47
N HIS A 90 -18.65 0.48 -16.27
CA HIS A 90 -19.41 -0.23 -15.24
C HIS A 90 -20.87 -0.43 -15.69
N THR A 91 -21.38 -1.65 -15.54
CA THR A 91 -22.78 -2.07 -15.77
C THR A 91 -23.75 -1.65 -14.65
N GLY A 92 -23.43 -0.62 -13.87
CA GLY A 92 -24.36 -0.02 -12.90
C GLY A 92 -24.54 -0.74 -11.56
N LYS A 93 -23.79 -1.82 -11.29
CA LYS A 93 -23.83 -2.54 -10.00
C LYS A 93 -22.43 -2.56 -9.38
N LEU A 94 -22.23 -1.84 -8.29
CA LEU A 94 -21.03 -1.90 -7.46
C LEU A 94 -21.22 -2.96 -6.38
N THR A 95 -20.28 -3.89 -6.27
CA THR A 95 -20.23 -4.92 -5.22
C THR A 95 -19.00 -4.71 -4.34
N LEU A 96 -18.95 -5.32 -3.14
CA LEU A 96 -17.73 -5.27 -2.30
C LEU A 96 -16.51 -5.89 -3.00
N ALA A 97 -16.73 -6.84 -3.93
CA ALA A 97 -15.67 -7.39 -4.77
C ALA A 97 -15.11 -6.36 -5.77
N ASP A 98 -15.87 -5.31 -6.10
CA ASP A 98 -15.38 -4.18 -6.92
C ASP A 98 -14.52 -3.18 -6.12
N LEU A 99 -14.53 -3.24 -4.78
CA LEU A 99 -13.68 -2.42 -3.91
C LEU A 99 -12.31 -3.05 -3.63
N ALA A 100 -12.22 -4.38 -3.73
CA ALA A 100 -10.95 -5.09 -3.66
C ALA A 100 -10.10 -4.74 -4.89
N PRO A 101 -8.79 -4.52 -4.74
CA PRO A 101 -7.93 -4.32 -5.89
C PRO A 101 -7.95 -5.59 -6.76
N ARG A 102 -8.35 -5.44 -8.03
CA ARG A 102 -8.39 -6.52 -9.04
C ARG A 102 -6.99 -7.04 -9.37
N GLY A 103 -5.99 -6.18 -9.21
CA GLY A 103 -4.58 -6.48 -9.31
C GLY A 103 -3.79 -5.53 -8.41
N THR A 104 -2.71 -6.02 -7.85
CA THR A 104 -1.74 -5.21 -7.10
C THR A 104 -0.41 -5.27 -7.85
N PHE A 105 0.23 -4.13 -8.02
CA PHE A 105 1.45 -3.99 -8.79
C PHE A 105 2.51 -3.25 -7.98
N ASP A 106 3.73 -3.74 -8.03
CA ASP A 106 4.92 -3.04 -7.52
C ASP A 106 5.62 -2.35 -8.68
N CYS A 107 5.87 -1.06 -8.51
CA CYS A 107 6.53 -0.22 -9.49
C CYS A 107 7.97 0.03 -9.08
N GLU A 108 8.92 -0.09 -10.01
CA GLU A 108 10.30 0.31 -9.79
C GLU A 108 10.53 1.71 -10.37
N TYR A 109 10.75 2.68 -9.48
CA TYR A 109 11.07 4.06 -9.82
C TYR A 109 12.56 4.34 -9.64
N ARG A 110 13.16 4.98 -10.65
CA ARG A 110 14.54 5.48 -10.57
C ARG A 110 14.64 6.89 -11.14
N VAL A 111 15.60 7.65 -10.62
CA VAL A 111 16.03 8.91 -11.20
C VAL A 111 17.49 8.76 -11.58
N VAL A 112 17.81 8.93 -12.87
CA VAL A 112 19.17 8.80 -13.38
C VAL A 112 19.52 10.08 -14.12
N ASN A 113 20.61 10.74 -13.74
CA ASN A 113 21.02 12.02 -14.34
C ASN A 113 19.92 13.12 -14.25
N GLU A 114 19.18 13.19 -13.15
CA GLU A 114 18.03 14.10 -12.91
C GLU A 114 16.79 13.81 -13.75
N GLU A 115 16.78 12.72 -14.50
CA GLU A 115 15.62 12.30 -15.28
C GLU A 115 14.87 11.17 -14.57
N PRO A 116 13.57 11.34 -14.28
CA PRO A 116 12.75 10.31 -13.66
C PRO A 116 12.36 9.23 -14.67
N LEU A 117 12.46 7.96 -14.27
CA LEU A 117 12.27 6.79 -15.10
C LEU A 117 11.39 5.75 -14.40
N ALA A 118 10.38 5.26 -15.12
CA ALA A 118 9.68 4.03 -14.81
C ALA A 118 10.52 2.85 -15.31
N VAL A 119 11.15 2.11 -14.39
CA VAL A 119 12.05 1.01 -14.75
C VAL A 119 11.27 -0.27 -15.04
N GLY A 120 10.23 -0.53 -14.25
CA GLY A 120 9.42 -1.73 -14.42
C GLY A 120 8.19 -1.72 -13.54
N ILE A 121 7.22 -2.55 -13.91
CA ILE A 121 6.04 -2.85 -13.09
C ILE A 121 5.91 -4.36 -13.00
N THR A 122 5.86 -4.88 -11.78
CA THR A 122 5.69 -6.30 -11.49
C THR A 122 4.33 -6.51 -10.86
N GLU A 123 3.55 -7.45 -11.38
CA GLU A 123 2.30 -7.85 -10.74
C GLU A 123 2.62 -8.64 -9.47
N GLN A 124 2.08 -8.18 -8.34
CA GLN A 124 2.03 -9.00 -7.14
C GLN A 124 0.97 -10.06 -7.38
N VAL A 125 1.42 -11.29 -7.60
CA VAL A 125 0.54 -12.45 -7.47
C VAL A 125 0.17 -12.49 -5.99
N PRO A 126 -1.11 -12.32 -5.60
CA PRO A 126 -1.47 -12.54 -4.23
C PRO A 126 -1.04 -13.96 -3.89
N GLU A 127 -0.10 -14.11 -2.95
CA GLU A 127 0.03 -15.37 -2.24
C GLU A 127 -1.40 -15.69 -1.82
N MET A 128 -1.88 -16.85 -2.24
CA MET A 128 -3.20 -17.31 -1.87
C MET A 128 -3.12 -17.56 -0.37
N GLU A 129 -3.23 -16.51 0.43
CA GLU A 129 -3.41 -16.57 1.86
C GLU A 129 -4.62 -17.48 2.01
N SER A 130 -4.36 -18.71 2.43
CA SER A 130 -5.41 -19.69 2.63
C SER A 130 -6.47 -19.00 3.46
N CYS A 131 -7.72 -18.98 2.98
CA CYS A 131 -8.88 -18.44 3.69
C CYS A 131 -9.21 -19.28 4.94
N ASP A 132 -8.22 -19.65 5.72
CA ASP A 132 -8.34 -20.37 6.98
C ASP A 132 -8.65 -19.43 8.15
N GLU A 133 -8.48 -18.11 7.96
CA GLU A 133 -8.66 -17.11 9.02
C GLU A 133 -10.14 -16.84 9.35
N TRP A 134 -11.07 -17.13 8.43
CA TRP A 134 -12.53 -16.98 8.63
C TRP A 134 -13.29 -18.31 8.69
N ASN A 135 -12.60 -19.41 8.98
CA ASN A 135 -13.27 -20.69 9.14
C ASN A 135 -14.00 -20.72 10.50
N ILE A 136 -15.28 -20.31 10.52
CA ILE A 136 -16.15 -20.28 11.72
C ILE A 136 -16.14 -21.62 12.47
N CYS A 137 -15.92 -22.73 11.76
CA CYS A 137 -15.76 -24.06 12.34
C CYS A 137 -14.54 -24.19 13.29
N LYS A 138 -13.46 -23.43 13.05
CA LYS A 138 -12.28 -23.38 13.95
C LYS A 138 -12.54 -22.51 15.19
N ILE A 139 -13.39 -21.49 15.10
CA ILE A 139 -13.75 -20.60 16.22
C ILE A 139 -14.58 -21.32 17.28
N GLN A 140 -15.43 -22.28 16.87
CA GLN A 140 -16.23 -23.08 17.79
C GLN A 140 -15.41 -24.13 18.57
N SER A 141 -14.21 -24.49 18.10
CA SER A 141 -13.33 -25.43 18.80
C SER A 141 -12.55 -24.77 19.95
N ALA A 142 -12.41 -23.44 19.95
CA ALA A 142 -11.77 -22.68 21.04
C ALA A 142 -12.75 -22.29 22.16
N THR A 143 -14.06 -22.38 21.93
CA THR A 143 -15.12 -22.21 22.93
C THR A 143 -15.62 -23.56 23.43
N GLY A 144 -14.67 -24.44 23.77
CA GLY A 144 -14.93 -25.59 24.62
C GLY A 144 -15.40 -25.09 25.98
N VAL A 145 -16.71 -25.23 26.22
CA VAL A 145 -17.39 -24.96 27.49
C VAL A 145 -16.71 -25.75 28.61
N ALA A 146 -15.79 -25.13 29.34
CA ALA A 146 -15.32 -25.63 30.62
C ALA A 146 -16.32 -25.20 31.71
N PHE A 147 -17.43 -25.91 31.80
CA PHE A 147 -18.26 -25.92 33.00
C PHE A 147 -17.48 -26.69 34.09
N MET A 148 -16.54 -26.02 34.75
CA MET A 148 -15.91 -26.57 35.97
C MET A 148 -16.83 -26.31 37.17
N THR A 149 -17.67 -27.29 37.45
CA THR A 149 -18.19 -27.55 38.80
C THR A 149 -17.04 -27.92 39.73
N SER A 150 -16.85 -27.17 40.81
CA SER A 150 -16.16 -27.66 42.00
C SER A 150 -16.45 -26.79 43.22
N PHE A 151 -17.20 -27.34 44.18
CA PHE A 151 -16.98 -27.15 45.63
C PHE A 151 -17.77 -28.28 46.34
N ARG A 152 -17.13 -29.41 46.63
CA ARG A 152 -16.44 -29.80 47.88
C ARG A 152 -17.39 -30.52 48.85
N ARG A 153 -17.23 -31.86 48.92
CA ARG A 153 -17.70 -32.70 50.03
C ARG A 153 -16.85 -32.38 51.27
N GLU A 154 -17.47 -32.02 52.37
CA GLU A 154 -16.95 -32.26 53.72
C GLU A 154 -17.83 -33.33 54.38
N LEU A 155 -17.18 -34.40 54.81
CA LEU A 155 -17.72 -35.44 55.68
C LEU A 155 -17.29 -35.09 57.10
N ALA A 156 -18.26 -34.95 58.00
CA ALA A 156 -18.25 -35.41 59.38
C ALA A 156 -19.70 -35.53 59.85
#